data_AF-A0A1F8A389-F1
#
_entry.id   AF-A0A1F8A389-F1
#
_cell.length_a   1.000
_cell.length_b   1.000
_cell.length_c   1.000
_cell.angle_alpha   90.00
_cell.angle_beta   90.00
_cell.angle_gamma   90.00
#
_symmetry.space_group_name_H-M   'P 1'
#
loop_
_entity.id
_entity.type
_entity.pdbx_description
1 polymer ?
#
loop_
_entity_poly.entity_id
_entity_poly.type
_entity_poly.pdbx_seq_one_letter_code
_entity_poly.pdbx_strand_id
1 'polypeptide(L)'
;MDRMISSGTYNPPMLPMSEMEKLKVSRPLNTVEFAFGTNFLGLISGHSTLMLHREYFPFMPTAESGPRGPVDHPLLEAEAPVGWWESSALELFSAAEYIARLLHEASECGAHLMTPFVGFCAFSASYMNLYIYRFPRMNLGRSPQAEQLMNFCLSYLEEFRHVWKLGEAWVSTLKHASLLYERASADRGRYLGKSRQDFDHLHQSIHEFRVVDRSNQHIQEIEGAEGASPGVTYSHPAQRVVPNSELDNLSAPLTHLLTEVSTYSHEQGAWSQWWPTLEDIDLALVSG
;
A
#
# COMPACT_ATOMS: atom_id res chain seq x y z
N MET A 1 -39.97 -18.78 15.89
CA MET A 1 -38.86 -18.81 16.88
C MET A 1 -37.91 -17.69 16.51
N ASP A 2 -38.19 -16.51 17.03
CA ASP A 2 -37.39 -15.31 16.79
C ASP A 2 -36.07 -15.40 17.55
N ARG A 3 -34.96 -15.42 16.81
CA ARG A 3 -33.63 -15.23 17.39
C ARG A 3 -33.41 -13.72 17.53
N MET A 4 -33.68 -13.19 18.72
CA MET A 4 -33.23 -11.86 19.10
C MET A 4 -31.71 -11.80 19.00
N ILE A 5 -31.21 -10.98 18.07
CA ILE A 5 -29.85 -10.49 18.10
C ILE A 5 -29.77 -9.56 19.31
N SER A 6 -29.16 -10.03 20.39
CA SER A 6 -28.80 -9.16 21.51
C SER A 6 -27.80 -8.13 20.95
N SER A 7 -28.26 -6.89 20.79
CA SER A 7 -27.39 -5.74 20.63
C SER A 7 -26.58 -5.62 21.93
N GLY A 8 -25.43 -6.29 21.98
CA GLY A 8 -24.50 -6.18 23.08
C GLY A 8 -24.11 -4.71 23.22
N THR A 9 -24.72 -4.02 24.17
CA THR A 9 -24.20 -2.75 24.67
C THR A 9 -22.91 -3.10 25.40
N TYR A 10 -21.81 -3.13 24.65
CA TYR A 10 -20.47 -3.18 25.21
C TYR A 10 -20.35 -2.02 26.20
N ASN A 11 -20.20 -2.36 27.47
CA ASN A 11 -20.02 -1.40 28.55
C ASN A 11 -18.53 -1.49 28.92
N PRO A 12 -17.65 -0.65 28.33
CA PRO A 12 -16.23 -0.70 28.65
C PRO A 12 -16.04 -0.56 30.15
N PRO A 13 -14.98 -1.13 30.75
CA PRO A 13 -14.63 -0.86 32.14
C PRO A 13 -14.44 0.65 32.31
N MET A 14 -15.47 1.31 32.85
CA MET A 14 -15.47 2.75 33.02
C MET A 14 -14.48 3.13 34.11
N LEU A 15 -13.64 4.13 33.83
CA LEU A 15 -12.86 4.78 34.86
C LEU A 15 -13.82 5.25 35.98
N PRO A 16 -13.48 5.02 37.26
CA PRO A 16 -14.26 5.56 38.36
C PRO A 16 -14.44 7.07 38.18
N MET A 17 -15.61 7.62 38.52
CA MET A 17 -15.89 9.06 38.30
C MET A 17 -14.82 9.98 38.93
N SER A 18 -14.21 9.55 40.04
CA SER A 18 -13.10 10.25 40.69
C SER A 18 -11.84 10.39 39.84
N GLU A 19 -11.58 9.44 38.93
CA GLU A 19 -10.45 9.50 37.98
C GLU A 19 -10.83 10.33 36.74
N MET A 20 -12.09 10.29 36.31
CA MET A 20 -12.59 11.09 35.20
C MET A 20 -12.59 12.59 35.51
N GLU A 21 -12.94 12.96 36.76
CA GLU A 21 -12.88 14.34 37.25
C GLU A 21 -11.44 14.87 37.27
N LYS A 22 -10.45 14.04 37.65
CA LYS A 22 -9.02 14.42 37.59
C LYS A 22 -8.56 14.71 36.16
N LEU A 23 -9.08 13.97 35.18
CA LEU A 23 -8.75 14.09 33.77
C LEU A 23 -9.58 15.15 33.02
N LYS A 24 -10.50 15.85 33.70
CA LYS A 24 -11.46 16.80 33.09
C LYS A 24 -12.30 16.19 31.96
N VAL A 25 -12.58 14.88 32.02
CA VAL A 25 -13.42 14.18 31.04
C VAL A 25 -14.87 14.26 31.49
N SER A 26 -15.67 15.09 30.83
CA SER A 26 -17.05 15.45 31.22
C SER A 26 -18.08 14.34 31.01
N ARG A 27 -17.79 13.35 30.16
CA ARG A 27 -18.56 12.10 29.99
C ARG A 27 -17.68 11.02 29.38
N PRO A 28 -17.96 9.73 29.62
CA PRO A 28 -17.29 8.66 28.88
C PRO A 28 -17.56 8.85 27.39
N LEU A 29 -16.51 8.72 26.56
CA LEU A 29 -16.64 8.75 25.10
C LEU A 29 -17.67 7.69 24.70
N ASN A 30 -18.70 8.09 23.95
CA ASN A 30 -19.63 7.11 23.41
C ASN A 30 -18.97 6.32 22.26
N THR A 31 -19.49 5.14 21.93
CA THR A 31 -18.93 4.27 20.88
C THR A 31 -18.75 5.00 19.55
N VAL A 32 -19.63 5.96 19.22
CA VAL A 32 -19.56 6.73 17.98
C VAL A 32 -18.43 7.77 18.03
N GLU A 33 -18.24 8.47 19.14
CA GLU A 33 -17.13 9.42 19.34
C GLU A 33 -15.77 8.71 19.34
N PHE A 34 -15.71 7.53 19.96
CA PHE A 34 -14.53 6.68 19.92
C PHE A 34 -14.28 6.16 18.50
N ALA A 35 -15.29 5.65 17.81
CA ALA A 35 -15.11 5.02 16.50
C ALA A 35 -14.90 6.03 15.35
N PHE A 36 -15.62 7.15 15.35
CA PHE A 36 -15.65 8.12 14.23
C PHE A 36 -14.96 9.45 14.51
N GLY A 37 -14.48 9.69 15.73
CA GLY A 37 -13.74 10.90 16.09
C GLY A 37 -12.27 10.82 15.68
N THR A 38 -11.37 10.90 16.67
CA THR A 38 -9.91 10.89 16.48
C THR A 38 -9.41 9.66 15.74
N ASN A 39 -10.07 8.51 15.92
CA ASN A 39 -9.67 7.23 15.32
C ASN A 39 -9.86 7.27 13.79
N PHE A 40 -10.96 7.81 13.30
CA PHE A 40 -11.20 7.91 11.86
C PHE A 40 -10.23 8.89 11.17
N LEU A 41 -9.94 10.03 11.82
CA LEU A 41 -8.91 10.96 11.34
C LEU A 41 -7.52 10.32 11.34
N GLY A 42 -7.20 9.55 12.38
CA GLY A 42 -5.96 8.77 12.46
C GLY A 42 -5.85 7.76 11.32
N LEU A 43 -6.94 7.06 10.97
CA LEU A 43 -6.97 6.14 9.82
C LEU A 43 -6.73 6.87 8.49
N ILE A 44 -7.37 8.04 8.28
CA ILE A 44 -7.15 8.84 7.07
C ILE A 44 -5.69 9.30 6.97
N SER A 45 -5.14 9.84 8.06
CA SER A 45 -3.75 10.31 8.09
C SER A 45 -2.79 9.15 7.85
N GLY A 46 -2.96 8.04 8.58
CA GLY A 46 -2.10 6.87 8.44
C GLY A 46 -2.17 6.27 7.05
N HIS A 47 -3.37 6.13 6.48
CA HIS A 47 -3.52 5.58 5.14
C HIS A 47 -2.94 6.49 4.06
N SER A 48 -3.11 7.81 4.20
CA SER A 48 -2.46 8.80 3.31
C SER A 48 -0.93 8.67 3.35
N THR A 49 -0.35 8.53 4.55
CA THR A 49 1.09 8.27 4.71
C THR A 49 1.50 6.95 4.06
N LEU A 50 0.71 5.88 4.20
CA LEU A 50 1.00 4.62 3.53
C LEU A 50 1.07 4.80 2.01
N MET A 51 0.05 5.38 1.41
CA MET A 51 -0.05 5.53 -0.04
C MET A 51 1.06 6.44 -0.60
N LEU A 52 1.39 7.54 0.09
CA LEU A 52 2.42 8.46 -0.36
C LEU A 52 3.81 7.83 -0.32
N HIS A 53 4.16 7.16 0.78
CA HIS A 53 5.52 6.67 0.96
C HIS A 53 5.76 5.35 0.23
N ARG A 54 4.74 4.49 0.12
CA ARG A 54 4.86 3.16 -0.50
C ARG A 54 5.31 3.24 -1.96
N GLU A 55 4.89 4.24 -2.73
CA GLU A 55 5.33 4.39 -4.13
C GLU A 55 6.84 4.57 -4.29
N TYR A 56 7.52 5.05 -3.25
CA TYR A 56 8.97 5.19 -3.32
C TYR A 56 9.73 3.92 -2.98
N PHE A 57 9.12 2.91 -2.37
CA PHE A 57 9.83 1.71 -1.97
C PHE A 57 9.72 0.61 -3.03
N PRO A 58 10.78 -0.17 -3.25
CA PRO A 58 10.76 -1.25 -4.23
C PRO A 58 9.69 -2.28 -3.90
N PHE A 59 8.93 -2.70 -4.91
CA PHE A 59 8.01 -3.82 -4.78
C PHE A 59 8.75 -5.13 -4.48
N MET A 60 9.89 -5.36 -5.16
CA MET A 60 10.78 -6.51 -4.96
C MET A 60 12.11 -6.08 -4.31
N PRO A 61 12.17 -5.88 -2.98
CA PRO A 61 13.44 -5.69 -2.28
C PRO A 61 14.22 -7.02 -2.21
N THR A 62 15.52 -6.90 -1.94
CA THR A 62 16.36 -8.06 -1.57
C THR A 62 16.47 -8.14 -0.04
N ALA A 63 16.89 -9.28 0.49
CA ALA A 63 17.09 -9.46 1.93
C ALA A 63 18.14 -8.48 2.51
N GLU A 64 19.07 -8.02 1.68
CA GLU A 64 20.12 -7.08 2.01
C GLU A 64 19.75 -5.62 1.76
N SER A 65 18.64 -5.36 1.05
CA SER A 65 18.19 -4.02 0.73
C SER A 65 17.89 -3.22 2.00
N GLY A 66 18.42 -2.00 2.05
CA GLY A 66 17.98 -0.98 3.00
C GLY A 66 16.91 -0.08 2.39
N PRO A 67 16.30 0.81 3.19
CA PRO A 67 15.38 1.82 2.68
C PRO A 67 16.06 2.65 1.61
N ARG A 68 15.45 2.66 0.42
CA ARG A 68 15.90 3.44 -0.72
C ARG A 68 14.71 3.68 -1.65
N GLY A 69 14.87 4.70 -2.48
CA GLY A 69 13.87 5.14 -3.43
C GLY A 69 13.54 4.17 -4.53
N PRO A 70 12.63 4.58 -5.43
CA PRO A 70 12.14 3.71 -6.47
C PRO A 70 13.37 3.23 -7.25
N VAL A 71 13.61 1.93 -7.19
CA VAL A 71 14.71 1.27 -7.92
C VAL A 71 14.27 0.89 -9.32
N ASP A 72 12.96 0.91 -9.55
CA ASP A 72 12.30 0.60 -10.80
C ASP A 72 11.77 1.92 -11.40
N HIS A 73 11.91 2.10 -12.72
CA HIS A 73 11.39 3.29 -13.43
C HIS A 73 9.91 3.55 -13.15
N PRO A 74 9.39 4.79 -13.09
CA PRO A 74 10.15 6.03 -13.23
C PRO A 74 10.97 6.32 -11.96
N LEU A 75 12.25 6.61 -12.15
CA LEU A 75 13.15 7.00 -11.07
C LEU A 75 12.92 8.47 -10.73
N LEU A 76 13.28 8.87 -9.51
CA LEU A 76 13.30 10.28 -9.14
C LEU A 76 14.42 10.99 -9.90
N GLU A 77 14.10 12.12 -10.54
CA GLU A 77 15.09 12.95 -11.25
C GLU A 77 16.06 13.65 -10.28
N ALA A 78 15.58 13.94 -9.06
CA ALA A 78 16.36 14.57 -8.02
C ALA A 78 16.89 13.56 -7.01
N GLU A 79 18.12 13.78 -6.54
CA GLU A 79 18.67 13.02 -5.42
C GLU A 79 17.91 13.36 -4.13
N ALA A 80 17.56 12.34 -3.36
CA ALA A 80 16.88 12.55 -2.09
C ALA A 80 17.83 13.19 -1.06
N PRO A 81 17.33 14.05 -0.16
CA PRO A 81 18.12 14.57 0.94
C PRO A 81 18.74 13.47 1.79
N VAL A 82 19.89 13.76 2.42
CA VAL A 82 20.56 12.83 3.33
C VAL A 82 19.60 12.40 4.45
N GLY A 83 19.47 11.08 4.66
CA GLY A 83 18.61 10.51 5.71
C GLY A 83 17.11 10.46 5.37
N TRP A 84 16.72 10.90 4.17
CA TRP A 84 15.31 10.95 3.77
C TRP A 84 14.69 9.56 3.70
N TRP A 85 15.40 8.59 3.12
CA TRP A 85 14.92 7.22 2.95
C TRP A 85 14.64 6.53 4.29
N GLU A 86 15.54 6.70 5.26
CA GLU A 86 15.43 6.15 6.60
C GLU A 86 14.26 6.76 7.39
N SER A 87 14.01 8.05 7.18
CA SER A 87 12.90 8.80 7.78
C SER A 87 11.57 8.41 7.13
N SER A 88 11.53 8.36 5.80
CA SER A 88 10.39 7.92 5.00
C SER A 88 9.96 6.49 5.34
N ALA A 89 10.92 5.58 5.50
CA ALA A 89 10.63 4.21 5.95
C ALA A 89 10.05 4.19 7.37
N LEU A 90 10.61 4.99 8.29
CA LEU A 90 10.09 5.08 9.65
C LEU A 90 8.64 5.55 9.66
N GLU A 91 8.30 6.60 8.90
CA GLU A 91 6.94 7.13 8.79
C GLU A 91 5.98 6.10 8.19
N LEU A 92 6.37 5.47 7.08
CA LEU A 92 5.57 4.44 6.40
C LEU A 92 5.21 3.28 7.34
N PHE A 93 6.20 2.68 8.00
CA PHE A 93 5.95 1.51 8.84
C PHE A 93 5.34 1.87 10.19
N SER A 94 5.58 3.08 10.71
CA SER A 94 4.87 3.59 11.90
C SER A 94 3.38 3.80 11.61
N ALA A 95 3.03 4.28 10.41
CA ALA A 95 1.64 4.42 9.99
C ALA A 95 0.95 3.04 9.86
N ALA A 96 1.63 2.04 9.28
CA ALA A 96 1.12 0.68 9.20
C ALA A 96 0.87 0.06 10.59
N GLU A 97 1.81 0.25 11.51
CA GLU A 97 1.70 -0.18 12.90
C GLU A 97 0.56 0.52 13.63
N TYR A 98 0.43 1.83 13.45
CA TYR A 98 -0.64 2.62 14.06
C TYR A 98 -2.02 2.13 13.62
N ILE A 99 -2.25 1.94 12.31
CA ILE A 99 -3.53 1.43 11.79
C ILE A 99 -3.84 0.04 12.38
N ALA A 100 -2.87 -0.87 12.35
CA ALA A 100 -3.05 -2.23 12.84
C ALA A 100 -3.42 -2.27 14.33
N ARG A 101 -2.71 -1.50 15.17
CA ARG A 101 -3.04 -1.41 16.60
C ARG A 101 -4.37 -0.73 16.84
N LEU A 102 -4.65 0.36 16.15
CA LEU A 102 -5.89 1.11 16.31
C LEU A 102 -7.11 0.23 16.03
N LEU A 103 -7.08 -0.56 14.95
CA LEU A 103 -8.19 -1.46 14.60
C LEU A 103 -8.32 -2.61 15.59
N HIS A 104 -7.20 -3.17 16.05
CA HIS A 104 -7.21 -4.22 17.06
C HIS A 104 -7.77 -3.69 18.39
N GLU A 105 -7.27 -2.57 18.90
CA GLU A 105 -7.76 -1.93 20.13
C GLU A 105 -9.23 -1.54 20.04
N ALA A 106 -9.67 -1.03 18.89
CA ALA A 106 -11.08 -0.71 18.65
C ALA A 106 -11.96 -1.97 18.69
N SER A 107 -11.50 -3.07 18.11
CA SER A 107 -12.15 -4.37 18.18
C SER A 107 -12.26 -4.88 19.62
N GLU A 108 -11.17 -4.85 20.38
CA GLU A 108 -11.14 -5.23 21.81
C GLU A 108 -12.09 -4.35 22.65
N CYS A 109 -12.24 -3.09 22.26
CA CYS A 109 -13.19 -2.14 22.86
C CYS A 109 -14.62 -2.26 22.32
N GLY A 110 -14.97 -3.35 21.62
CA GLY A 110 -16.32 -3.56 21.08
C GLY A 110 -16.75 -2.54 20.01
N ALA A 111 -15.83 -1.69 19.54
CA ALA A 111 -16.07 -0.64 18.55
C ALA A 111 -15.63 -1.11 17.16
N HIS A 112 -16.24 -2.20 16.68
CA HIS A 112 -15.92 -2.77 15.37
C HIS A 112 -16.34 -1.80 14.25
N LEU A 113 -15.36 -1.15 13.65
CA LEU A 113 -15.54 -0.29 12.49
C LEU A 113 -15.56 -1.15 11.23
N MET A 114 -16.68 -1.29 10.54
CA MET A 114 -16.83 -2.22 9.40
C MET A 114 -17.12 -1.50 8.08
N THR A 115 -16.61 -0.29 7.88
CA THR A 115 -16.81 0.44 6.62
C THR A 115 -15.79 -0.01 5.56
N PRO A 116 -16.12 0.04 4.25
CA PRO A 116 -15.18 -0.32 3.18
C PRO A 116 -13.83 0.40 3.26
N PHE A 117 -13.82 1.69 3.62
CA PHE A 117 -12.59 2.45 3.81
C PHE A 117 -11.72 1.89 4.93
N VAL A 118 -12.32 1.54 6.08
CA VAL A 118 -11.58 0.95 7.21
C VAL A 118 -11.03 -0.42 6.84
N GLY A 119 -11.80 -1.22 6.10
CA GLY A 119 -11.32 -2.49 5.53
C GLY A 119 -10.12 -2.30 4.61
N PHE A 120 -10.13 -1.27 3.76
CA PHE A 120 -8.98 -0.96 2.91
C PHE A 120 -7.76 -0.47 3.69
N CYS A 121 -7.96 0.28 4.78
CA CYS A 121 -6.88 0.64 5.71
C CYS A 121 -6.26 -0.62 6.33
N ALA A 122 -7.08 -1.57 6.79
CA ALA A 122 -6.61 -2.85 7.34
C ALA A 122 -5.82 -3.65 6.31
N PHE A 123 -6.32 -3.76 5.08
CA PHE A 123 -5.62 -4.41 3.97
C PHE A 123 -4.26 -3.78 3.67
N SER A 124 -4.22 -2.45 3.53
CA SER A 124 -2.99 -1.71 3.26
C SER A 124 -1.97 -1.88 4.38
N ALA A 125 -2.40 -1.76 5.65
CA ALA A 125 -1.55 -1.96 6.80
C ALA A 125 -1.06 -3.41 6.92
N SER A 126 -1.93 -4.40 6.66
CA SER A 126 -1.56 -5.82 6.65
C SER A 126 -0.47 -6.09 5.61
N TYR A 127 -0.63 -5.55 4.40
CA TYR A 127 0.33 -5.74 3.33
C TYR A 127 1.69 -5.08 3.65
N MET A 128 1.69 -3.88 4.22
CA MET A 128 2.95 -3.22 4.61
C MET A 128 3.65 -3.92 5.78
N ASN A 129 2.88 -4.46 6.73
CA ASN A 129 3.44 -5.28 7.81
C ASN A 129 3.99 -6.61 7.29
N LEU A 130 3.32 -7.26 6.33
CA LEU A 130 3.84 -8.43 5.62
C LEU A 130 5.17 -8.11 4.91
N TYR A 131 5.22 -6.99 4.18
CA TYR A 131 6.41 -6.54 3.47
C TYR A 131 7.60 -6.41 4.42
N ILE A 132 7.45 -5.67 5.53
CA ILE A 132 8.57 -5.44 6.44
C ILE A 132 8.91 -6.66 7.30
N TYR A 133 7.95 -7.55 7.56
CA TYR A 133 8.21 -8.83 8.19
C TYR A 133 9.17 -9.69 7.35
N ARG A 134 8.96 -9.75 6.04
CA ARG A 134 9.80 -10.53 5.12
C ARG A 134 11.14 -9.83 4.79
N PHE A 135 11.17 -8.50 4.83
CA PHE A 135 12.35 -7.70 4.47
C PHE A 135 12.73 -6.69 5.56
N PRO A 136 13.08 -7.12 6.79
CA PRO A 136 13.20 -6.25 7.97
C PRO A 136 14.25 -5.12 7.81
N ARG A 137 15.25 -5.30 6.94
CA ARG A 137 16.26 -4.27 6.66
C ARG A 137 15.70 -3.04 5.95
N MET A 138 14.54 -3.15 5.29
CA MET A 138 13.84 -2.01 4.67
C MET A 138 13.35 -0.98 5.68
N ASN A 139 13.29 -1.33 6.98
CA ASN A 139 13.07 -0.39 8.07
C ASN A 139 14.20 -0.46 9.11
N LEU A 140 15.41 -0.86 8.70
CA LEU A 140 16.58 -0.98 9.58
C LEU A 140 16.35 -1.88 10.81
N GLY A 141 15.45 -2.87 10.71
CA GLY A 141 15.09 -3.76 11.83
C GLY A 141 14.22 -3.13 12.93
N ARG A 142 13.61 -1.97 12.68
CA ARG A 142 12.82 -1.22 13.67
C ARG A 142 11.39 -1.77 13.91
N SER A 143 10.97 -2.82 13.20
CA SER A 143 9.61 -3.37 13.24
C SER A 143 9.55 -4.82 13.72
N PRO A 144 9.92 -5.14 14.98
CA PRO A 144 9.96 -6.52 15.48
C PRO A 144 8.59 -7.18 15.61
N GLN A 145 7.51 -6.40 15.68
CA GLN A 145 6.14 -6.88 15.84
C GLN A 145 5.37 -7.01 14.51
N ALA A 146 6.04 -6.83 13.37
CA ALA A 146 5.38 -6.76 12.06
C ALA A 146 4.48 -7.96 11.76
N GLU A 147 4.92 -9.18 12.10
CA GLU A 147 4.11 -10.40 11.92
C GLU A 147 2.82 -10.36 12.74
N GLN A 148 2.90 -9.93 13.99
CA GLN A 148 1.74 -9.81 14.88
C GLN A 148 0.76 -8.77 14.36
N LEU A 149 1.26 -7.60 13.95
CA LEU A 149 0.45 -6.49 13.41
C LEU A 149 -0.23 -6.89 12.09
N MET A 150 0.48 -7.61 11.21
CA MET A 150 -0.09 -8.24 10.01
C MET A 150 -1.25 -9.16 10.39
N ASN A 151 -1.05 -10.05 11.38
CA ASN A 151 -2.08 -11.01 11.80
C ASN A 151 -3.31 -10.35 12.44
N PHE A 152 -3.15 -9.21 13.13
CA PHE A 152 -4.29 -8.42 13.61
C PHE A 152 -5.15 -7.92 12.45
N CYS A 153 -4.52 -7.32 11.43
CA CYS A 153 -5.26 -6.86 10.25
C CYS A 153 -5.88 -8.00 9.46
N LEU A 154 -5.18 -9.14 9.32
CA LEU A 154 -5.72 -10.31 8.62
C LEU A 154 -6.94 -10.89 9.34
N SER A 155 -6.90 -10.97 10.68
CA SER A 155 -8.03 -11.43 11.48
C SER A 155 -9.24 -10.51 11.31
N TYR A 156 -9.02 -9.19 11.37
CA TYR A 156 -10.04 -8.19 11.08
C TYR A 156 -10.64 -8.38 9.66
N LEU A 157 -9.81 -8.65 8.65
CA LEU A 157 -10.28 -8.85 7.26
C LEU A 157 -11.08 -10.14 7.07
N GLU A 158 -10.76 -11.21 7.80
CA GLU A 158 -11.55 -12.45 7.79
C GLU A 158 -12.93 -12.26 8.45
N GLU A 159 -13.08 -11.35 9.40
CA GLU A 159 -14.42 -10.93 9.86
C GLU A 159 -15.10 -10.01 8.85
N PHE A 160 -14.35 -9.05 8.29
CA PHE A 160 -14.83 -8.07 7.33
C PHE A 160 -15.44 -8.70 6.08
N ARG A 161 -14.86 -9.78 5.56
CA ARG A 161 -15.37 -10.48 4.37
C ARG A 161 -16.77 -11.07 4.55
N HIS A 162 -17.22 -11.31 5.78
CA HIS A 162 -18.58 -11.75 6.06
C HIS A 162 -19.62 -10.63 5.92
N VAL A 163 -19.17 -9.37 6.03
CA VAL A 163 -20.00 -8.18 5.83
C VAL A 163 -19.90 -7.66 4.40
N TRP A 164 -18.69 -7.65 3.83
CA TRP A 164 -18.41 -7.10 2.51
C TRP A 164 -17.62 -8.07 1.63
N LYS A 165 -18.12 -8.33 0.42
CA LYS A 165 -17.41 -9.17 -0.58
C LYS A 165 -16.01 -8.67 -0.93
N LEU A 166 -15.73 -7.38 -0.75
CA LEU A 166 -14.40 -6.77 -0.87
C LEU A 166 -13.32 -7.54 -0.10
N GLY A 167 -13.65 -8.01 1.11
CA GLY A 167 -12.72 -8.72 1.96
C GLY A 167 -12.19 -10.01 1.34
N GLU A 168 -12.97 -10.69 0.49
CA GLU A 168 -12.52 -11.94 -0.15
C GLU A 168 -11.34 -11.70 -1.10
N ALA A 169 -11.45 -10.66 -1.94
CA ALA A 169 -10.39 -10.30 -2.88
C ALA A 169 -9.14 -9.81 -2.12
N TRP A 170 -9.30 -8.96 -1.10
CA TRP A 170 -8.18 -8.46 -0.31
C TRP A 170 -7.43 -9.56 0.45
N VAL A 171 -8.15 -10.49 1.08
CA VAL A 171 -7.56 -11.67 1.73
C VAL A 171 -6.84 -12.54 0.71
N SER A 172 -7.41 -12.73 -0.49
CA SER A 172 -6.75 -13.48 -1.56
C SER A 172 -5.44 -12.81 -1.99
N THR A 173 -5.44 -11.51 -2.27
CA THR A 173 -4.25 -10.74 -2.64
C THR A 173 -3.16 -10.84 -1.56
N LEU A 174 -3.51 -10.75 -0.28
CA LEU A 174 -2.55 -10.93 0.83
C LEU A 174 -1.92 -12.32 0.85
N LYS A 175 -2.69 -13.36 0.54
CA LYS A 175 -2.17 -14.75 0.45
C LYS A 175 -1.13 -14.88 -0.67
N HIS A 176 -1.43 -14.34 -1.85
CA HIS A 176 -0.50 -14.37 -2.98
C HIS A 176 0.76 -13.51 -2.73
N ALA A 177 0.60 -12.32 -2.15
CA ALA A 177 1.73 -11.50 -1.73
C ALA A 177 2.60 -12.20 -0.67
N SER A 178 1.99 -12.88 0.29
CA SER A 178 2.72 -13.64 1.33
C SER A 178 3.52 -14.77 0.71
N LEU A 179 2.92 -15.51 -0.23
CA LEU A 179 3.61 -16.56 -0.96
C LEU A 179 4.80 -16.02 -1.77
N LEU A 180 4.60 -14.92 -2.51
CA LEU A 180 5.67 -14.29 -3.28
C LEU A 180 6.83 -13.87 -2.38
N TYR A 181 6.55 -13.12 -1.31
CA TYR A 181 7.60 -12.60 -0.44
C TYR A 181 8.25 -13.67 0.43
N GLU A 182 7.53 -14.72 0.80
CA GLU A 182 8.14 -15.91 1.39
C GLU A 182 9.20 -16.51 0.47
N ARG A 183 8.83 -16.77 -0.79
CA ARG A 183 9.74 -17.36 -1.78
C ARG A 183 10.91 -16.43 -2.10
N ALA A 184 10.65 -15.13 -2.28
CA ALA A 184 11.68 -14.14 -2.58
C ALA A 184 12.67 -13.93 -1.41
N SER A 185 12.19 -13.98 -0.17
CA SER A 185 13.06 -13.87 1.01
C SER A 185 13.87 -15.16 1.28
N ALA A 186 13.35 -16.34 0.92
CA ALA A 186 14.00 -17.63 1.13
C ALA A 186 14.97 -18.04 0.00
N ASP A 187 14.63 -17.83 -1.27
CA ASP A 187 15.44 -18.21 -2.44
C ASP A 187 15.93 -16.97 -3.20
N ARG A 188 17.09 -16.44 -2.74
CA ARG A 188 17.68 -15.18 -3.21
C ARG A 188 18.06 -15.19 -4.69
N GLY A 189 18.34 -16.35 -5.28
CA GLY A 189 18.83 -16.43 -6.67
C GLY A 189 17.71 -16.30 -7.70
N ARG A 190 16.52 -16.81 -7.38
CA ARG A 190 15.40 -16.93 -8.32
C ARG A 190 14.67 -15.62 -8.60
N TYR A 191 14.58 -14.77 -7.58
CA TYR A 191 13.88 -13.48 -7.65
C TYR A 191 14.83 -12.30 -7.86
N LEU A 192 16.12 -12.56 -8.03
CA LEU A 192 17.11 -11.52 -8.28
C LEU A 192 16.85 -10.84 -9.62
N GLY A 193 16.77 -9.51 -9.62
CA GLY A 193 16.52 -8.71 -10.83
C GLY A 193 15.07 -8.68 -11.30
N LYS A 194 14.16 -9.34 -10.58
CA LYS A 194 12.72 -9.19 -10.79
C LYS A 194 12.24 -7.86 -10.23
N SER A 195 11.29 -7.24 -10.92
CA SER A 195 10.71 -5.94 -10.59
C SER A 195 9.19 -6.05 -10.47
N ARG A 196 8.52 -4.93 -10.16
CA ARG A 196 7.04 -4.88 -10.21
C ARG A 196 6.44 -5.22 -11.58
N GLN A 197 7.18 -5.05 -12.67
CA GLN A 197 6.71 -5.37 -14.02
C GLN A 197 6.53 -6.88 -14.23
N ASP A 198 7.30 -7.71 -13.52
CA ASP A 198 7.14 -9.16 -13.55
C ASP A 198 5.90 -9.65 -12.79
N PHE A 199 5.28 -8.78 -11.99
CA PHE A 199 4.16 -9.08 -11.10
C PHE A 199 3.08 -7.99 -11.18
N ASP A 200 2.80 -7.49 -12.39
CA ASP A 200 1.95 -6.32 -12.58
C ASP A 200 0.53 -6.52 -12.02
N HIS A 201 -0.09 -7.69 -12.23
CA HIS A 201 -1.44 -7.93 -11.70
C HIS A 201 -1.46 -7.93 -10.17
N LEU A 202 -0.45 -8.53 -9.53
CA LEU A 202 -0.33 -8.52 -8.08
C LEU A 202 -0.04 -7.10 -7.57
N HIS A 203 0.87 -6.38 -8.23
CA HIS A 203 1.21 -4.99 -7.91
C HIS A 203 -0.03 -4.09 -7.96
N GLN A 204 -0.79 -4.13 -9.06
CA GLN A 204 -2.01 -3.33 -9.21
C GLN A 204 -3.05 -3.68 -8.15
N SER A 205 -3.23 -4.97 -7.83
CA SER A 205 -4.19 -5.42 -6.80
C SER A 205 -3.86 -4.91 -5.39
N ILE A 206 -2.63 -4.50 -5.10
CA ILE A 206 -2.27 -3.91 -3.80
C ILE A 206 -2.78 -2.48 -3.64
N HIS A 207 -2.89 -1.74 -4.74
CA HIS A 207 -3.36 -0.36 -4.74
C HIS A 207 -4.83 -0.22 -5.10
N GLU A 208 -5.48 -1.32 -5.49
CA GLU A 208 -6.83 -1.31 -6.00
C GLU A 208 -7.88 -1.47 -4.87
N PHE A 209 -8.70 -0.42 -4.70
CA PHE A 209 -9.84 -0.44 -3.78
C PHE A 209 -10.98 -1.37 -4.26
N ARG A 210 -11.02 -1.71 -5.55
CA ARG A 210 -12.13 -2.41 -6.21
C ARG A 210 -12.03 -3.94 -6.12
N VAL A 211 -13.17 -4.61 -6.27
CA VAL A 211 -13.26 -6.08 -6.30
C VAL A 211 -12.93 -6.60 -7.70
N VAL A 212 -11.68 -6.97 -7.93
CA VAL A 212 -11.29 -7.77 -9.11
C VAL A 212 -10.53 -8.98 -8.62
N ASP A 213 -11.12 -10.17 -8.76
CA ASP A 213 -10.41 -11.41 -8.50
C ASP A 213 -9.39 -11.66 -9.61
N ARG A 214 -8.11 -11.54 -9.25
CA ARG A 214 -6.97 -11.80 -10.13
C ARG A 214 -6.10 -12.95 -9.64
N SER A 215 -6.64 -13.83 -8.78
CA SER A 215 -5.89 -14.90 -8.12
C SER A 215 -5.16 -15.81 -9.12
N ASN A 216 -5.81 -16.16 -10.23
CA ASN A 216 -5.19 -16.99 -11.27
C ASN A 216 -3.99 -16.30 -11.93
N GLN A 217 -4.10 -15.00 -12.21
CA GLN A 217 -3.01 -14.20 -12.78
C GLN A 217 -1.86 -14.07 -11.77
N HIS A 218 -2.16 -13.84 -10.49
CA HIS A 218 -1.14 -13.78 -9.44
C HIS A 218 -0.34 -15.09 -9.35
N ILE A 219 -1.01 -16.24 -9.38
CA ILE A 219 -0.34 -17.55 -9.35
C ILE A 219 0.52 -17.74 -10.61
N GLN A 220 0.00 -17.39 -11.80
CA GLN A 220 0.74 -17.51 -13.05
C GLN A 220 2.00 -16.65 -13.07
N GLU A 221 1.95 -15.42 -12.54
CA GLU A 221 3.11 -14.55 -12.40
C GLU A 221 4.16 -15.17 -11.45
N ILE A 222 3.70 -15.65 -10.29
CA ILE A 222 4.57 -16.27 -9.27
C ILE A 222 5.23 -17.53 -9.81
N GLU A 223 4.49 -18.43 -10.46
CA GLU A 223 5.00 -19.67 -11.06
C GLU A 223 5.87 -19.41 -12.30
N GLY A 224 5.49 -18.43 -13.13
CA GLY A 224 6.25 -18.03 -14.31
C GLY A 224 7.65 -17.50 -13.94
N ALA A 225 7.75 -16.79 -12.82
CA ALA A 225 9.02 -16.38 -12.25
C ALA A 225 9.91 -17.57 -11.82
N GLU A 226 9.34 -18.75 -11.55
CA GLU A 226 10.11 -19.95 -11.20
C GLU A 226 10.67 -20.72 -12.41
N GLY A 227 10.03 -20.60 -13.58
CA GLY A 227 10.44 -21.30 -14.80
C GLY A 227 11.57 -20.63 -15.60
N ALA A 228 11.82 -19.33 -15.37
CA ALA A 228 12.83 -18.57 -16.08
C ALA A 228 14.22 -18.71 -15.43
N SER A 229 14.95 -19.79 -15.75
CA SER A 229 16.40 -19.84 -15.47
C SER A 229 17.15 -18.77 -16.29
N PRO A 230 18.27 -18.21 -15.80
CA PRO A 230 19.00 -17.13 -16.48
C PRO A 230 19.76 -17.66 -17.70
N GLY A 231 19.04 -17.86 -18.80
CA GLY A 231 19.59 -18.10 -20.12
C GLY A 231 20.04 -16.78 -20.73
N VAL A 232 21.34 -16.54 -20.67
CA VAL A 232 22.05 -15.45 -21.38
C VAL A 232 21.53 -15.33 -22.81
N THR A 233 20.77 -14.28 -23.09
CA THR A 233 20.42 -13.87 -24.46
C THR A 233 21.07 -12.52 -24.71
N TYR A 234 22.33 -12.55 -25.15
CA TYR A 234 22.95 -11.38 -25.77
C TYR A 234 22.26 -11.14 -27.12
N SER A 235 21.28 -10.24 -27.15
CA SER A 235 20.83 -9.64 -28.41
C SER A 235 21.81 -8.52 -28.77
N HIS A 236 22.68 -8.81 -29.73
CA HIS A 236 23.57 -7.86 -30.39
C HIS A 236 22.77 -6.64 -30.93
N PRO A 237 23.14 -5.38 -30.62
CA PRO A 237 22.56 -4.25 -31.33
C PRO A 237 23.20 -4.17 -32.72
N ALA A 238 22.38 -4.29 -33.76
CA ALA A 238 22.79 -4.03 -35.13
C ALA A 238 23.20 -2.55 -35.26
N GLN A 239 24.43 -2.31 -35.73
CA GLN A 239 24.93 -1.00 -36.11
C GLN A 239 23.98 -0.33 -37.12
N ARG A 240 23.41 0.82 -36.74
CA ARG A 240 22.86 1.78 -37.69
C ARG A 240 23.86 2.91 -37.87
N VAL A 241 24.32 3.03 -39.12
CA VAL A 241 25.12 4.14 -39.64
C VAL A 241 24.35 5.45 -39.47
N VAL A 242 25.00 6.46 -38.89
CA VAL A 242 24.51 7.83 -38.80
C VAL A 242 25.05 8.62 -39.99
N PRO A 243 24.22 9.31 -40.78
CA PRO A 243 24.63 10.51 -41.48
C PRO A 243 24.17 11.75 -40.71
N ASN A 244 25.11 12.66 -40.50
CA ASN A 244 24.91 14.01 -39.98
C ASN A 244 23.82 14.78 -40.74
N SER A 245 22.87 15.34 -40.00
CA SER A 245 22.33 16.67 -40.28
C SER A 245 21.74 17.25 -38.98
N GLU A 246 22.48 18.17 -38.38
CA GLU A 246 21.98 19.08 -37.37
C GLU A 246 20.96 20.05 -38.00
N LEU A 247 20.12 20.58 -37.11
CA LEU A 247 19.03 21.56 -37.27
C LEU A 247 17.65 21.01 -37.66
N ASP A 248 16.67 21.42 -36.84
CA ASP A 248 15.22 21.29 -36.98
C ASP A 248 14.55 19.98 -36.52
N ASN A 249 14.42 19.81 -35.20
CA ASN A 249 13.15 19.38 -34.58
C ASN A 249 13.22 19.39 -33.04
N LEU A 250 12.99 20.56 -32.42
CA LEU A 250 12.72 20.66 -30.96
C LEU A 250 11.34 20.13 -30.55
N SER A 251 10.48 19.73 -31.50
CA SER A 251 9.13 19.22 -31.25
C SER A 251 9.06 17.69 -31.11
N ALA A 252 10.06 16.95 -31.58
CA ALA A 252 10.10 15.49 -31.47
C ALA A 252 10.32 14.97 -30.02
N PRO A 253 11.20 15.57 -29.18
CA PRO A 253 11.44 15.07 -27.84
C PRO A 253 10.22 15.23 -26.93
N LEU A 254 9.49 16.35 -27.06
CA LEU A 254 8.26 16.60 -26.30
C LEU A 254 7.12 15.67 -26.72
N THR A 255 6.99 15.40 -28.02
CA THR A 255 5.96 14.46 -28.50
C THR A 255 6.26 13.04 -28.01
N HIS A 256 7.54 12.64 -27.95
CA HIS A 256 7.96 11.35 -27.42
C HIS A 256 7.74 11.26 -25.89
N LEU A 257 8.08 12.32 -25.15
CA LEU A 257 7.81 12.44 -23.70
C LEU A 257 6.31 12.41 -23.39
N LEU A 258 5.48 13.11 -24.17
CA LEU A 258 4.02 13.10 -23.99
C LEU A 258 3.40 11.75 -24.35
N THR A 259 4.00 11.01 -25.29
CA THR A 259 3.57 9.66 -25.67
C THR A 259 4.01 8.62 -24.62
N GLU A 260 5.20 8.76 -24.04
CA GLU A 260 5.67 7.97 -22.90
C GLU A 260 4.86 8.26 -21.64
N VAL A 261 4.60 9.53 -21.32
CA VAL A 261 3.73 9.93 -20.20
C VAL A 261 2.29 9.44 -20.42
N SER A 262 1.78 9.44 -21.65
CA SER A 262 0.44 8.89 -21.96
C SER A 262 0.37 7.36 -21.86
N THR A 263 1.46 6.65 -22.17
CA THR A 263 1.51 5.18 -22.03
C THR A 263 1.62 4.77 -20.56
N TYR A 264 2.40 5.49 -19.74
CA TYR A 264 2.45 5.27 -18.29
C TYR A 264 1.23 5.84 -17.54
N SER A 265 0.53 6.84 -18.09
CA SER A 265 -0.74 7.37 -17.55
C SER A 265 -1.86 6.34 -17.57
N HIS A 266 -1.79 5.34 -18.47
CA HIS A 266 -2.76 4.24 -18.46
C HIS A 266 -2.43 3.15 -17.44
N GLU A 267 -1.20 3.11 -16.92
CA GLU A 267 -0.71 2.10 -15.96
C GLU A 267 -0.62 2.61 -14.52
N GLN A 268 -0.51 3.93 -14.31
CA GLN A 268 -0.86 4.54 -13.04
C GLN A 268 -2.37 4.53 -12.92
N GLY A 269 -2.91 3.85 -11.91
CA GLY A 269 -4.35 3.76 -11.66
C GLY A 269 -5.03 5.12 -11.83
N ALA A 270 -6.30 5.11 -12.26
CA ALA A 270 -7.11 6.26 -12.69
C ALA A 270 -7.41 7.33 -11.61
N TRP A 271 -6.46 7.65 -10.75
CA TRP A 271 -6.49 8.67 -9.71
C TRP A 271 -6.50 10.09 -10.30
N SER A 272 -5.80 10.29 -11.42
CA SER A 272 -5.74 11.56 -12.17
C SER A 272 -7.09 11.97 -12.79
N GLN A 273 -8.06 11.04 -12.89
CA GLN A 273 -9.39 11.32 -13.45
C GLN A 273 -10.41 11.76 -12.40
N TRP A 274 -10.07 11.76 -11.11
CA TRP A 274 -11.01 12.06 -10.02
C TRP A 274 -10.91 13.49 -9.50
N TRP A 275 -9.90 14.25 -9.94
CA TRP A 275 -9.74 15.67 -9.62
C TRP A 275 -9.61 16.47 -10.92
N PRO A 276 -10.19 17.68 -11.02
CA PRO A 276 -9.99 18.57 -12.17
C PRO A 276 -8.52 18.94 -12.24
N THR A 277 -7.95 18.98 -13.44
CA THR A 277 -6.56 19.38 -13.61
C THR A 277 -6.35 20.82 -13.10
N LEU A 278 -5.12 21.19 -12.73
CA LEU A 278 -4.81 22.57 -12.32
C LEU A 278 -5.25 23.59 -13.39
N GLU A 279 -5.19 23.19 -14.67
CA GLU A 279 -5.67 23.98 -15.80
C GLU A 279 -7.20 24.17 -15.79
N ASP A 280 -7.96 23.14 -15.40
CA ASP A 280 -9.42 23.22 -15.24
C ASP A 280 -9.84 24.13 -14.07
N ILE A 281 -9.03 24.16 -13.00
CA ILE A 281 -9.26 25.03 -11.83
C ILE A 281 -8.96 26.49 -12.19
N ASP A 282 -7.87 26.75 -12.92
CA ASP A 282 -7.51 28.09 -13.37
C ASP A 282 -8.52 28.64 -14.40
N LEU A 283 -9.03 27.80 -15.30
CA LEU A 283 -10.10 28.18 -16.23
C LEU A 283 -11.41 28.53 -15.52
N ALA A 284 -11.75 27.83 -14.43
CA ALA A 284 -12.91 28.13 -13.60
C ALA A 284 -12.76 29.44 -12.79
N LEU A 285 -11.53 29.81 -12.42
CA LEU A 285 -11.23 31.06 -11.71
C LEU A 285 -11.19 32.28 -12.63
N VAL A 286 -10.88 32.11 -13.92
CA VAL A 286 -10.86 33.18 -14.92
C VAL A 286 -12.24 33.44 -15.53
N SER A 287 -13.18 32.51 -15.36
CA SER A 287 -14.56 32.62 -15.87
C SER A 287 -15.61 32.98 -14.81
N GLY A 288 -15.18 33.34 -13.58
CA GLY A 288 -16.01 33.81 -12.47
C GLY A 288 -15.92 35.31 -12.22
#